data_AF-A0A7J6U708-F1
#
_entry.id   AF-A0A7J6U708-F1
#
_cell.length_a   1.000
_cell.length_b   1.000
_cell.length_c   1.000
_cell.angle_alpha   90.00
_cell.angle_beta   90.00
_cell.angle_gamma   90.00
#
_symmetry.space_group_name_H-M   'P 1'
#
loop_
_entity.id
_entity.type
_entity.pdbx_description
1 polymer ?
#
loop_
_entity_poly.entity_id
_entity_poly.type
_entity_poly.pdbx_seq_one_letter_code
_entity_poly.pdbx_strand_id
1 'polypeptide(L)'
;VIFIVSTTGQGDCPENMAMFWRKLKGLVARGGVDCARHKPDCAVFGLGDSKYKYYNVVSRRLYGMLKHLGCSMIHRLGCGDDQHDFGYEQEFDPWVGELLGVDPTSASRKRQPLEKTLYKVRACSGSTVGQQDDQRHSHATVLWRKCLTPSRAEKEAIHLMRFFMPAGAGWDYKPGDVCKVWPVVDASVVKAFVEGTLGRHLTDVVVVEPRFASRDLGRRMPCGQAIQLGELFSKYLDITAIPG
;
A
#
# COMPACT_ATOMS: atom_id res chain seq x y z
N VAL A 1 -17.64 2.76 11.72
CA VAL A 1 -16.60 3.18 10.75
C VAL A 1 -15.23 2.86 11.32
N ILE A 2 -14.37 2.20 10.55
CA ILE A 2 -13.01 1.86 10.98
C ILE A 2 -12.03 2.71 10.18
N PHE A 3 -11.13 3.41 10.87
CA PHE A 3 -10.05 4.18 10.26
C PHE A 3 -8.73 3.45 10.46
N ILE A 4 -8.03 3.16 9.36
CA ILE A 4 -6.64 2.70 9.37
C ILE A 4 -5.81 3.81 8.75
N VAL A 5 -4.91 4.41 9.52
CA VAL A 5 -4.22 5.64 9.12
C VAL A 5 -2.73 5.57 9.44
N SER A 6 -1.90 5.89 8.46
CA SER A 6 -0.46 6.05 8.67
C SER A 6 -0.09 7.46 9.11
N THR A 7 1.09 7.61 9.72
CA THR A 7 1.71 8.92 9.94
C THR A 7 2.84 9.11 8.93
N THR A 8 2.89 10.27 8.26
CA THR A 8 3.89 10.56 7.23
C THR A 8 4.84 11.69 7.64
N GLY A 9 6.08 11.63 7.16
CA GLY A 9 7.06 12.71 7.32
C GLY A 9 7.24 13.15 8.77
N GLN A 10 6.97 14.43 9.04
CA GLN A 10 7.14 15.07 10.34
C GLN A 10 5.85 15.09 11.18
N GLY A 11 5.09 13.98 11.15
CA GLY A 11 3.83 13.86 11.90
C GLY A 11 2.60 14.35 11.13
N ASP A 12 2.69 14.38 9.81
CA ASP A 12 1.64 14.84 8.90
C ASP A 12 0.72 13.71 8.46
N CYS A 13 -0.54 14.05 8.18
CA CYS A 13 -1.49 13.09 7.64
C CYS A 13 -1.12 12.66 6.21
N PRO A 14 -1.43 11.43 5.80
CA PRO A 14 -1.20 10.97 4.43
C PRO A 14 -1.90 11.87 3.40
N GLU A 15 -1.30 11.99 2.21
CA GLU A 15 -1.79 12.88 1.15
C GLU A 15 -3.25 12.58 0.75
N ASN A 16 -3.59 11.29 0.63
CA ASN A 16 -4.95 10.84 0.33
C ASN A 16 -5.97 11.18 1.44
N MET A 17 -5.51 11.54 2.65
CA MET A 17 -6.33 11.96 3.78
C MET A 17 -6.43 13.49 3.90
N ALA A 18 -5.62 14.27 3.19
CA ALA A 18 -5.45 15.71 3.44
C ALA A 18 -6.77 16.51 3.41
N MET A 19 -7.65 16.23 2.45
CA MET A 19 -8.96 16.89 2.36
C MET A 19 -9.88 16.54 3.53
N PHE A 20 -9.91 15.27 3.93
CA PHE A 20 -10.67 14.80 5.10
C PHE A 20 -10.13 15.45 6.37
N TRP A 21 -8.81 15.44 6.56
CA TRP A 21 -8.12 16.03 7.70
C TRP A 21 -8.45 17.52 7.87
N ARG A 22 -8.39 18.29 6.77
CA ARG A 22 -8.74 19.73 6.78
C ARG A 22 -10.19 19.96 7.18
N LYS A 23 -11.13 19.19 6.61
CA LYS A 23 -12.56 19.30 6.96
C LYS A 23 -12.80 18.96 8.44
N LEU A 24 -12.19 17.89 8.93
CA LEU A 24 -12.31 17.44 10.31
C LEU A 24 -11.80 18.49 11.30
N LYS A 25 -10.59 19.04 11.07
CA LYS A 25 -10.04 20.14 11.88
C LYS A 25 -10.95 21.37 11.88
N GLY A 26 -11.54 21.71 10.73
CA GLY A 26 -12.49 22.81 10.63
C GLY A 26 -13.77 22.60 11.44
N LEU A 27 -14.25 21.36 11.57
CA LEU A 27 -15.41 21.04 12.41
C LEU A 27 -15.06 21.15 13.89
N VAL A 28 -13.90 20.64 14.30
CA VAL A 28 -13.40 20.76 15.68
C VAL A 28 -13.24 22.23 16.07
N ALA A 29 -12.65 23.05 15.20
CA ALA A 29 -12.46 24.48 15.45
C ALA A 29 -13.77 25.26 15.61
N ARG A 30 -14.88 24.78 15.02
CA ARG A 30 -16.21 25.41 15.13
C ARG A 30 -17.00 24.95 16.37
N GLY A 31 -16.38 24.22 17.30
CA GLY A 31 -17.06 23.70 18.49
C GLY A 31 -17.84 22.42 18.24
N GLY A 32 -17.56 21.75 17.12
CA GLY A 32 -18.14 20.46 16.76
C GLY A 32 -19.28 20.54 15.75
N VAL A 33 -19.98 19.42 15.63
CA VAL A 33 -21.25 19.31 14.92
C VAL A 33 -22.29 19.00 15.98
N ASP A 34 -23.50 19.52 15.83
CA ASP A 34 -24.63 19.18 16.69
C ASP A 34 -25.05 17.71 16.42
N CYS A 35 -24.20 16.77 16.83
CA CYS A 35 -24.32 15.33 16.60
C CYS A 35 -25.33 14.68 17.55
N ALA A 36 -26.17 15.46 18.24
CA ALA A 36 -27.11 14.97 19.24
C ALA A 36 -28.03 13.87 18.70
N ARG A 37 -28.28 13.84 17.38
CA ARG A 37 -29.18 12.88 16.73
C ARG A 37 -28.49 11.63 16.16
N HIS A 38 -27.19 11.68 15.84
CA HIS A 38 -26.45 10.55 15.27
C HIS A 38 -25.00 10.54 15.76
N LYS A 39 -24.67 9.57 16.62
CA LYS A 39 -23.31 9.30 17.07
C LYS A 39 -22.77 8.11 16.28
N PRO A 40 -21.95 8.33 15.24
CA PRO A 40 -21.39 7.22 14.49
C PRO A 40 -20.43 6.45 15.39
N ASP A 41 -20.54 5.13 15.36
CA ASP A 41 -19.55 4.24 15.96
C ASP A 41 -18.26 4.26 15.15
N CYS A 42 -17.14 4.47 15.83
CA CYS A 42 -15.82 4.65 15.24
C CYS A 42 -14.77 3.80 15.95
N ALA A 43 -13.83 3.26 15.18
CA ALA A 43 -12.59 2.66 15.67
C ALA A 43 -11.42 3.20 14.87
N VAL A 44 -10.25 3.35 15.49
CA VAL A 44 -9.04 3.88 14.84
C VAL A 44 -7.86 2.97 15.13
N PHE A 45 -7.18 2.59 14.06
CA PHE A 45 -5.89 1.92 14.10
C PHE A 45 -4.85 2.80 13.39
N GLY A 46 -3.70 2.97 14.04
CA GLY A 46 -2.58 3.73 13.51
C GLY A 46 -1.47 2.83 12.98
N LEU A 47 -0.95 3.15 11.80
CA LEU A 47 0.28 2.58 11.26
C LEU A 47 1.41 3.59 11.54
N GLY A 48 2.34 3.22 12.42
CA GLY A 48 3.45 4.08 12.81
C GLY A 48 4.76 3.31 12.95
N ASP A 49 5.81 4.07 13.24
CA ASP A 49 7.16 3.56 13.43
C ASP A 49 7.76 4.32 14.62
N SER A 50 8.13 3.60 15.68
CA SER A 50 8.63 4.18 16.94
C SER A 50 10.04 4.75 16.85
N LYS A 51 10.81 4.48 15.77
CA LYS A 51 12.07 5.20 15.50
C LYS A 51 11.82 6.67 15.18
N TYR A 52 10.63 7.02 14.67
CA TYR A 52 10.31 8.41 14.37
C TYR A 52 9.73 9.13 15.59
N LYS A 53 10.19 10.37 15.79
CA LYS A 53 9.73 11.25 16.87
C LYS A 53 8.20 11.38 16.94
N TYR A 54 7.52 11.35 15.79
CA TYR A 54 6.08 11.54 15.68
C TYR A 54 5.32 10.22 15.54
N TYR A 55 5.71 9.20 16.30
CA TYR A 55 5.07 7.89 16.34
C TYR A 55 3.55 7.98 16.57
N ASN A 56 2.78 7.52 15.56
CA ASN A 56 1.31 7.45 15.60
C ASN A 56 0.60 8.79 15.92
N VAL A 57 1.23 9.93 15.66
CA VAL A 57 0.65 11.24 16.01
C VAL A 57 -0.66 11.50 15.27
N VAL A 58 -0.78 11.08 14.01
CA VAL A 58 -1.99 11.30 13.19
C VAL A 58 -3.17 10.47 13.71
N SER A 59 -2.95 9.18 14.00
CA SER A 59 -4.00 8.29 14.52
C SER A 59 -4.48 8.72 15.91
N ARG A 60 -3.55 9.13 16.79
CA ARG A 60 -3.86 9.69 18.12
C ARG A 60 -4.69 10.97 18.02
N ARG A 61 -4.30 11.90 17.15
CA ARG A 61 -5.06 13.13 16.90
C ARG A 61 -6.43 12.84 16.29
N LEU A 62 -6.51 11.90 15.33
CA LEU A 62 -7.77 11.48 14.72
C LEU A 62 -8.74 10.95 15.77
N TYR A 63 -8.29 10.04 16.62
CA TYR A 63 -9.08 9.45 17.71
C TYR A 63 -9.63 10.54 18.64
N GLY A 64 -8.77 11.48 19.06
CA GLY A 64 -9.17 12.61 19.90
C GLY A 64 -10.19 13.53 19.23
N MET A 65 -9.99 13.86 17.95
CA MET A 65 -10.94 14.70 17.19
C MET A 65 -12.29 14.02 17.00
N LEU A 66 -12.32 12.72 16.66
CA LEU A 66 -13.58 11.97 16.52
C LEU A 66 -14.36 11.92 17.83
N LYS A 67 -13.66 11.67 18.94
CA LYS A 67 -14.25 11.70 20.28
C LYS A 67 -14.80 13.08 20.63
N HIS A 68 -14.05 14.15 20.34
CA HIS A 68 -14.48 15.53 20.56
C HIS A 68 -15.74 15.89 19.74
N LEU A 69 -15.85 15.36 18.52
CA LEU A 69 -17.02 15.55 17.66
C LEU A 69 -18.22 14.67 18.04
N GLY A 70 -18.15 13.92 19.15
CA GLY A 70 -19.26 13.11 19.67
C GLY A 70 -19.40 11.73 19.03
N CYS A 71 -18.40 11.23 18.31
CA CYS A 71 -18.39 9.84 17.84
C CYS A 71 -18.32 8.87 19.02
N SER A 72 -19.01 7.74 18.89
CA SER A 72 -18.93 6.64 19.84
C SER A 72 -17.70 5.80 19.52
N MET A 73 -16.69 5.80 20.41
CA MET A 73 -15.47 5.02 20.19
C MET A 73 -15.69 3.59 20.67
N ILE A 74 -15.98 2.68 19.73
CA ILE A 74 -16.37 1.29 20.04
C ILE A 74 -15.18 0.39 20.38
N HIS A 75 -13.96 0.86 20.16
CA HIS A 75 -12.76 0.09 20.42
C HIS A 75 -11.57 0.99 20.75
N ARG A 76 -10.55 0.42 21.40
CA ARG A 76 -9.34 1.15 21.80
C ARG A 76 -8.57 1.64 20.57
N LEU A 77 -7.81 2.73 20.74
CA LEU A 77 -6.88 3.17 19.70
C LEU A 77 -5.76 2.14 19.55
N GLY A 78 -5.65 1.51 18.38
CA GLY A 78 -4.51 0.67 18.04
C GLY A 78 -3.32 1.50 17.56
N CYS A 79 -2.12 1.15 18.00
CA CYS A 79 -0.88 1.82 17.61
C CYS A 79 0.10 0.77 17.06
N GLY A 80 -0.03 0.42 15.79
CA GLY A 80 0.92 -0.45 15.11
C GLY A 80 2.32 0.19 15.07
N ASP A 81 3.34 -0.64 15.26
CA ASP A 81 4.75 -0.25 15.23
C ASP A 81 5.55 -1.11 14.25
N ASP A 82 6.05 -0.49 13.19
CA ASP A 82 6.90 -1.15 12.19
C ASP A 82 8.26 -1.61 12.75
N GLN A 83 8.64 -1.14 13.94
CA GLN A 83 9.89 -1.53 14.61
C GLN A 83 9.81 -2.81 15.42
N HIS A 84 8.60 -3.34 15.63
CA HIS A 84 8.45 -4.62 16.30
C HIS A 84 9.01 -5.76 15.42
N ASP A 85 9.46 -6.86 16.01
CA ASP A 85 9.98 -8.02 15.27
C ASP A 85 8.94 -8.64 14.30
N PHE A 86 7.66 -8.48 14.61
CA PHE A 86 6.50 -8.85 13.79
C PHE A 86 5.83 -7.63 13.12
N GLY A 87 6.51 -6.49 13.08
CA GLY A 87 6.00 -5.23 12.56
C GLY A 87 4.69 -4.80 13.23
N TYR A 88 3.91 -4.02 12.49
CA TYR A 88 2.63 -3.51 12.97
C TYR A 88 1.58 -4.61 13.22
N GLU A 89 1.77 -5.81 12.65
CA GLU A 89 0.87 -6.96 12.80
C GLU A 89 0.76 -7.40 14.26
N GLN A 90 1.83 -7.24 15.05
CA GLN A 90 1.81 -7.55 16.48
C GLN A 90 0.68 -6.87 17.24
N GLU A 91 0.37 -5.62 16.90
CA GLU A 91 -0.73 -4.87 17.51
C GLU A 91 -2.01 -4.99 16.67
N PHE A 92 -1.90 -5.12 15.35
CA PHE A 92 -3.05 -5.18 14.45
C PHE A 92 -3.88 -6.45 14.62
N ASP A 93 -3.24 -7.61 14.70
CA ASP A 93 -3.92 -8.90 14.80
C ASP A 93 -4.78 -9.03 16.07
N PRO A 94 -4.23 -8.81 17.30
CA PRO A 94 -5.06 -8.80 18.49
C PRO A 94 -6.11 -7.68 18.46
N TRP A 95 -5.77 -6.49 17.94
CA TRP A 95 -6.71 -5.39 17.82
C TRP A 95 -7.92 -5.73 16.95
N VAL A 96 -7.71 -6.38 15.80
CA VAL A 96 -8.81 -6.79 14.93
C VAL A 96 -9.59 -7.96 15.53
N GLY A 97 -8.91 -8.88 16.20
CA GLY A 97 -9.55 -9.99 16.90
C GLY A 97 -10.49 -9.52 18.01
N GLU A 98 -10.02 -8.61 18.86
CA GLU A 98 -10.83 -7.97 19.90
C GLU A 98 -12.02 -7.21 19.32
N LEU A 99 -11.82 -6.45 18.24
CA LEU A 99 -12.87 -5.67 17.59
C LEU A 99 -13.96 -6.57 16.97
N LEU A 100 -13.56 -7.69 16.37
CA LEU A 100 -14.47 -8.63 15.69
C LEU A 100 -15.02 -9.73 16.60
N GLY A 101 -14.50 -9.85 17.83
CA GLY A 101 -14.86 -10.93 18.76
C GLY A 101 -14.33 -12.30 18.31
N VAL A 102 -13.20 -12.34 17.61
CA VAL A 102 -12.57 -13.56 17.09
C VAL A 102 -11.19 -13.71 17.71
N ASP A 103 -10.85 -14.90 18.21
CA ASP A 103 -9.51 -15.17 18.72
C ASP A 103 -8.49 -15.23 17.56
N PRO A 104 -7.48 -14.34 17.51
CA PRO A 104 -6.48 -14.31 16.44
C PRO A 104 -5.70 -15.62 16.32
N THR A 105 -5.51 -16.33 17.44
CA THR A 105 -4.73 -17.58 17.49
C THR A 105 -5.52 -18.79 16.98
N SER A 106 -6.85 -18.70 17.02
CA SER A 106 -7.77 -19.76 16.54
C SER A 106 -7.94 -19.73 15.02
N ALA A 107 -7.61 -18.61 14.37
CA ALA A 107 -7.62 -18.48 12.93
C ALA A 107 -6.35 -19.11 12.35
N SER A 108 -6.32 -20.44 12.25
CA SER A 108 -5.62 -21.04 11.10
C SER A 108 -6.07 -20.25 9.87
N ARG A 109 -5.14 -19.62 9.13
CA ARG A 109 -5.41 -18.97 7.84
C ARG A 109 -5.94 -20.03 6.87
N LYS A 110 -7.19 -20.46 7.05
CA LYS A 110 -7.92 -21.28 6.11
C LYS A 110 -7.92 -20.46 4.83
N ARG A 111 -7.49 -21.09 3.73
CA ARG A 111 -7.49 -20.46 2.41
C ARG A 111 -8.80 -19.69 2.25
N GLN A 112 -8.71 -18.37 2.05
CA GLN A 112 -9.91 -17.59 1.81
C GLN A 112 -10.63 -18.21 0.61
N PRO A 113 -11.96 -18.41 0.69
CA PRO A 113 -12.72 -18.89 -0.45
C PRO A 113 -12.46 -17.99 -1.66
N LEU A 114 -12.31 -18.59 -2.85
CA LEU A 114 -12.00 -17.85 -4.08
C LEU A 114 -13.08 -16.81 -4.43
N GLU A 115 -14.31 -16.95 -3.93
CA GLU A 115 -15.36 -15.93 -4.09
C GLU A 115 -15.07 -14.63 -3.33
N LYS A 116 -14.20 -14.66 -2.32
CA LYS A 116 -13.84 -13.49 -1.50
C LYS A 116 -12.64 -12.72 -2.06
N THR A 117 -12.02 -13.16 -3.14
CA THR A 117 -10.89 -12.46 -3.75
C THR A 117 -11.33 -11.16 -4.42
N LEU A 118 -10.44 -10.18 -4.53
CA LEU A 118 -10.75 -8.91 -5.20
C LEU A 118 -10.78 -9.04 -6.73
N TYR A 119 -10.01 -10.00 -7.26
CA TYR A 119 -9.82 -10.23 -8.69
C TYR A 119 -10.18 -11.65 -9.06
N LYS A 120 -10.66 -11.83 -10.29
CA LYS A 120 -10.75 -13.12 -10.99
C LYS A 120 -9.70 -13.13 -12.09
N VAL A 121 -9.10 -14.29 -12.32
CA VAL A 121 -8.07 -14.49 -13.34
C VAL A 121 -8.57 -15.53 -14.33
N ARG A 122 -8.51 -15.22 -15.62
CA ARG A 122 -8.87 -16.14 -16.71
C ARG A 122 -7.64 -16.43 -17.55
N ALA A 123 -7.38 -17.71 -17.85
CA ALA A 123 -6.37 -18.09 -18.82
C ALA A 123 -6.85 -17.77 -20.25
N CYS A 124 -5.96 -17.24 -21.08
CA CYS A 124 -6.22 -16.94 -22.48
C CYS A 124 -5.34 -17.80 -23.39
N SER A 125 -5.96 -18.66 -24.18
CA SER A 125 -5.28 -19.45 -25.22
C SER A 125 -5.34 -18.66 -26.54
N GLY A 126 -4.19 -18.18 -27.03
CA GLY A 126 -4.07 -17.64 -28.39
C GLY A 126 -4.27 -16.12 -28.57
N SER A 127 -4.31 -15.33 -27.50
CA SER A 127 -4.32 -13.87 -27.63
C SER A 127 -2.91 -13.33 -27.88
N THR A 128 -2.74 -12.54 -28.94
CA THR A 128 -1.55 -11.71 -29.12
C THR A 128 -1.51 -10.67 -28.01
N VAL A 129 -0.44 -10.68 -27.22
CA VAL A 129 -0.16 -9.61 -26.26
C VAL A 129 0.07 -8.35 -27.09
N GLY A 130 -0.87 -7.41 -27.05
CA GLY A 130 -0.67 -6.11 -27.68
C GLY A 130 0.55 -5.44 -27.04
N GLN A 131 1.44 -4.87 -27.85
CA GLN A 131 2.52 -4.03 -27.33
C GLN A 131 1.92 -2.93 -26.45
N GLN A 132 2.13 -3.05 -25.15
CA GLN A 132 1.70 -2.04 -24.20
C GLN A 132 2.79 -0.98 -24.10
N ASP A 133 2.44 0.21 -24.59
CA ASP A 133 3.13 1.42 -24.19
C ASP A 133 2.66 1.77 -22.77
N ASP A 134 3.53 1.62 -21.77
CA ASP A 134 3.22 1.98 -20.39
C ASP A 134 3.19 3.50 -20.23
N GLN A 135 2.12 4.13 -20.70
CA GLN A 135 1.94 5.58 -20.62
C GLN A 135 1.72 6.07 -19.18
N ARG A 136 1.72 5.19 -18.16
CA ARG A 136 1.58 5.60 -16.76
C ARG A 136 2.87 6.14 -16.18
N HIS A 137 4.02 5.72 -16.70
CA HIS A 137 5.32 6.06 -16.16
C HIS A 137 6.22 6.62 -17.26
N SER A 138 6.93 7.68 -16.92
CA SER A 138 7.91 8.25 -17.83
C SER A 138 9.24 7.52 -17.69
N HIS A 139 9.85 7.16 -18.82
CA HIS A 139 11.18 6.55 -18.84
C HIS A 139 12.28 7.60 -18.69
N ALA A 140 13.30 7.29 -17.88
CA ALA A 140 14.50 8.10 -17.72
C ALA A 140 15.74 7.22 -17.81
N THR A 141 16.80 7.71 -18.47
CA THR A 141 18.06 6.96 -18.61
C THR A 141 18.95 7.21 -17.40
N VAL A 142 19.43 6.16 -16.74
CA VAL A 142 20.44 6.30 -15.68
C VAL A 142 21.78 6.64 -16.30
N LEU A 143 22.27 7.86 -16.09
CA LEU A 143 23.59 8.30 -16.56
C LEU A 143 24.71 7.83 -15.64
N TRP A 144 24.43 7.77 -14.35
CA TRP A 144 25.45 7.50 -13.34
C TRP A 144 24.82 6.94 -12.07
N ARG A 145 25.54 6.02 -11.40
CA ARG A 145 25.16 5.41 -10.13
C ARG A 145 26.39 5.22 -9.26
N LYS A 146 26.30 5.57 -7.98
CA LYS A 146 27.30 5.24 -6.95
C LYS A 146 26.63 4.71 -5.69
N CYS A 147 27.11 3.58 -5.19
CA CYS A 147 26.78 3.12 -3.84
C CYS A 147 27.62 3.93 -2.84
N LEU A 148 26.96 4.57 -1.89
CA LEU A 148 27.61 5.31 -0.82
C LEU A 148 27.88 4.41 0.40
N THR A 149 27.12 3.33 0.54
CA THR A 149 27.33 2.34 1.60
C THR A 149 28.51 1.42 1.23
N PRO A 150 29.52 1.26 2.10
CA PRO A 150 30.73 0.49 1.82
C PRO A 150 30.53 -1.04 1.87
N SER A 151 29.49 -1.53 2.56
CA SER A 151 29.19 -2.97 2.64
C SER A 151 27.74 -3.26 2.25
N ARG A 152 27.53 -4.43 1.63
CA ARG A 152 26.20 -4.98 1.28
C ARG A 152 25.49 -5.60 2.48
N ALA A 153 26.13 -5.65 3.64
CA ALA A 153 25.65 -6.31 4.86
C ALA A 153 24.84 -5.36 5.77
N GLU A 154 24.87 -4.06 5.50
CA GLU A 154 23.97 -3.10 6.16
C GLU A 154 22.58 -3.22 5.51
N LYS A 155 21.54 -3.26 6.35
CA LYS A 155 20.13 -3.42 5.92
C LYS A 155 19.66 -2.29 4.98
N GLU A 156 20.43 -1.23 4.81
CA GLU A 156 20.11 -0.07 3.99
C GLU A 156 21.28 0.29 3.06
N ALA A 157 21.06 0.18 1.75
CA ALA A 157 22.03 0.60 0.73
C ALA A 157 21.63 1.98 0.18
N ILE A 158 22.48 2.99 0.37
CA ILE A 158 22.26 4.34 -0.14
C ILE A 158 22.92 4.45 -1.50
N HIS A 159 22.12 4.73 -2.53
CA HIS A 159 22.58 4.96 -3.89
C HIS A 159 22.35 6.41 -4.30
N LEU A 160 23.41 7.04 -4.82
CA LEU A 160 23.28 8.29 -5.56
C LEU A 160 23.15 7.97 -7.03
N MET A 161 22.09 8.47 -7.67
CA MET A 161 21.79 8.23 -9.09
C MET A 161 21.61 9.56 -9.83
N ARG A 162 22.07 9.60 -11.08
CA ARG A 162 21.83 10.72 -12.00
C ARG A 162 21.02 10.19 -13.18
N PHE A 163 19.92 10.88 -13.47
CA PHE A 163 19.06 10.56 -14.60
C PHE A 163 19.24 11.58 -15.72
N PHE A 164 19.17 11.12 -16.96
CA PHE A 164 18.94 11.97 -18.12
C PHE A 164 17.44 12.17 -18.30
N MET A 165 17.02 13.43 -18.29
CA MET A 165 15.64 13.84 -18.52
C MET A 165 15.63 14.75 -19.76
N PRO A 166 15.12 14.27 -20.91
CA PRO A 166 15.09 15.07 -22.13
C PRO A 166 14.29 16.37 -21.94
N ALA A 167 14.78 17.47 -22.52
CA ALA A 167 14.02 18.72 -22.57
C ALA A 167 12.70 18.50 -23.32
N GLY A 168 11.59 19.03 -22.80
CA GLY A 168 10.25 18.85 -23.37
C GLY A 168 9.48 17.62 -22.87
N ALA A 169 10.08 16.75 -22.04
CA ALA A 169 9.40 15.59 -21.47
C ALA A 169 8.52 15.91 -20.23
N GLY A 170 8.25 17.20 -19.97
CA GLY A 170 7.29 17.63 -18.94
C GLY A 170 7.77 17.50 -17.49
N TRP A 171 9.07 17.37 -17.26
CA TRP A 171 9.64 17.27 -15.91
C TRP A 171 9.90 18.66 -15.32
N ASP A 172 9.15 19.03 -14.28
CA ASP A 172 9.43 20.19 -13.42
C ASP A 172 9.66 19.68 -11.99
N TYR A 173 10.76 20.09 -11.36
CA TYR A 173 11.09 19.69 -9.99
C TYR A 173 11.98 20.74 -9.31
N LYS A 174 11.91 20.77 -7.98
CA LYS A 174 12.71 21.63 -7.10
C LYS A 174 13.56 20.78 -6.15
N PRO A 175 14.67 21.34 -5.64
CA PRO A 175 15.41 20.70 -4.56
C PRO A 175 14.48 20.36 -3.38
N GLY A 176 14.46 19.09 -2.99
CA GLY A 176 13.57 18.57 -1.94
C GLY A 176 12.36 17.78 -2.46
N ASP A 177 12.06 17.84 -3.76
CA ASP A 177 11.01 17.00 -4.35
C ASP A 177 11.39 15.52 -4.35
N VAL A 178 10.37 14.67 -4.30
CA VAL A 178 10.53 13.21 -4.23
C VAL A 178 10.30 12.60 -5.60
N CYS A 179 11.32 11.91 -6.13
CA CYS A 179 11.18 11.06 -7.31
C CYS A 179 10.70 9.66 -6.91
N LYS A 180 9.58 9.21 -7.47
CA LYS A 180 9.08 7.85 -7.29
C LYS A 180 9.56 6.98 -8.46
N VAL A 181 10.22 5.87 -8.12
CA VAL A 181 10.74 4.90 -9.11
C VAL A 181 9.91 3.63 -9.00
N TRP A 182 9.47 3.09 -10.14
CA TRP A 182 8.81 1.79 -10.21
C TRP A 182 9.86 0.71 -10.51
N PRO A 183 10.23 -0.13 -9.52
CA PRO A 183 11.18 -1.20 -9.75
C PRO A 183 10.54 -2.35 -10.53
N VAL A 184 11.40 -3.19 -11.09
CA VAL A 184 11.01 -4.43 -11.76
C VAL A 184 11.69 -5.57 -11.01
N VAL A 185 10.94 -6.62 -10.67
CA VAL A 185 11.49 -7.79 -9.98
C VAL A 185 12.46 -8.53 -10.91
N ASP A 186 13.59 -8.98 -10.35
CA ASP A 186 14.61 -9.71 -11.10
C ASP A 186 14.03 -10.94 -11.81
N ALA A 187 14.41 -11.11 -13.08
CA ALA A 187 13.85 -12.15 -13.94
C ALA A 187 14.10 -13.57 -13.40
N SER A 188 15.21 -13.81 -12.69
CA SER A 188 15.50 -15.12 -12.09
C SER A 188 14.55 -15.44 -10.93
N VAL A 189 14.18 -14.43 -10.13
CA VAL A 189 13.21 -14.55 -9.03
C VAL A 189 11.82 -14.82 -9.58
N VAL A 190 11.41 -14.06 -10.61
CA VAL A 190 10.12 -14.27 -11.29
C VAL A 190 10.05 -15.67 -11.89
N LYS A 191 11.12 -16.12 -12.57
CA LYS A 191 11.20 -17.47 -13.13
C LYS A 191 11.09 -18.55 -12.05
N ALA A 192 11.88 -18.45 -10.98
CA ALA A 192 11.85 -19.41 -9.89
C ALA A 192 10.45 -19.49 -9.24
N PHE A 193 9.76 -18.36 -9.10
CA PHE A 193 8.41 -18.33 -8.56
C PHE A 193 7.38 -18.93 -9.53
N VAL A 194 7.31 -18.44 -10.76
CA VAL A 194 6.29 -18.85 -11.74
C VAL A 194 6.47 -20.31 -12.18
N GLU A 195 7.69 -20.70 -12.54
CA GLU A 195 7.95 -22.06 -13.03
C GLU A 195 8.15 -23.04 -11.88
N GLY A 196 8.93 -22.66 -10.86
CA GLY A 196 9.27 -23.55 -9.75
C GLY A 196 8.17 -23.69 -8.70
N THR A 197 7.49 -22.61 -8.35
CA THR A 197 6.46 -22.64 -7.28
C THR A 197 5.05 -22.85 -7.84
N LEU A 198 4.69 -22.16 -8.93
CA LEU A 198 3.34 -22.27 -9.52
C LEU A 198 3.22 -23.41 -10.55
N GLY A 199 4.33 -23.95 -11.06
CA GLY A 199 4.30 -24.97 -12.12
C GLY A 199 3.70 -24.44 -13.43
N ARG A 200 3.91 -23.15 -13.72
CA ARG A 200 3.39 -22.45 -14.92
C ARG A 200 4.52 -21.94 -15.79
N HIS A 201 4.22 -21.55 -17.01
CA HIS A 201 5.22 -20.92 -17.88
C HIS A 201 5.16 -19.40 -17.82
N LEU A 202 6.31 -18.74 -17.92
CA LEU A 202 6.38 -17.27 -17.97
C LEU A 202 5.54 -16.68 -19.12
N THR A 203 5.41 -17.42 -20.22
CA THR A 203 4.65 -17.06 -21.41
C THR A 203 3.16 -17.34 -21.29
N ASP A 204 2.68 -17.97 -20.21
CA ASP A 204 1.26 -18.20 -19.99
C ASP A 204 0.53 -16.85 -19.94
N VAL A 205 -0.53 -16.71 -20.73
CA VAL A 205 -1.28 -15.47 -20.84
C VAL A 205 -2.53 -15.54 -19.99
N VAL A 206 -2.73 -14.50 -19.19
CA VAL A 206 -3.91 -14.35 -18.34
C VAL A 206 -4.56 -12.99 -18.53
N VAL A 207 -5.84 -12.92 -18.21
CA VAL A 207 -6.58 -11.66 -18.07
C VAL A 207 -7.06 -11.55 -16.63
N VAL A 208 -6.73 -10.43 -16.00
CA VAL A 208 -7.17 -10.09 -14.65
C VAL A 208 -8.40 -9.20 -14.75
N GLU A 209 -9.45 -9.50 -14.00
CA GLU A 209 -10.65 -8.67 -13.94
C GLU A 209 -11.06 -8.44 -12.48
N PRO A 210 -11.51 -7.23 -12.12
CA PRO A 210 -12.04 -7.00 -10.79
C PRO A 210 -13.35 -7.78 -10.62
N ARG A 211 -13.54 -8.42 -9.46
CA ARG A 211 -14.80 -9.12 -9.13
C ARG A 211 -15.93 -8.14 -8.77
N PHE A 212 -15.58 -6.97 -8.28
CA PHE A 212 -16.51 -5.94 -7.85
C PHE A 212 -16.27 -4.65 -8.64
N ALA A 213 -17.33 -3.87 -8.87
CA ALA A 213 -17.21 -2.57 -9.50
C ALA A 213 -16.43 -1.62 -8.58
N SER A 214 -15.14 -1.44 -8.86
CA SER A 214 -14.27 -0.50 -8.16
C SER A 214 -13.31 0.16 -9.13
N ARG A 215 -13.33 1.49 -9.17
CA ARG A 215 -12.42 2.30 -9.99
C ARG A 215 -10.97 2.14 -9.54
N ASP A 216 -10.74 1.89 -8.25
CA ASP A 216 -9.39 1.76 -7.69
C ASP A 216 -8.76 0.42 -8.05
N LEU A 217 -9.54 -0.66 -8.07
CA LEU A 217 -9.04 -1.99 -8.44
C LEU A 217 -8.53 -2.02 -9.89
N GLY A 218 -9.22 -1.34 -10.79
CA GLY A 218 -8.81 -1.21 -12.20
C GLY A 218 -7.52 -0.42 -12.41
N ARG A 219 -7.15 0.46 -11.47
CA ARG A 219 -5.89 1.23 -11.55
C ARG A 219 -4.68 0.46 -11.04
N ARG A 220 -4.87 -0.46 -10.08
CA ARG A 220 -3.78 -1.21 -9.43
C ARG A 220 -3.23 -2.35 -10.28
N MET A 221 -4.07 -2.97 -11.10
CA MET A 221 -3.73 -4.15 -11.91
C MET A 221 -4.04 -3.88 -13.39
N PRO A 222 -3.42 -4.60 -14.34
CA PRO A 222 -3.68 -4.47 -15.78
C PRO A 222 -5.02 -5.14 -16.15
N CYS A 223 -6.12 -4.55 -15.66
CA CYS A 223 -7.44 -5.17 -15.74
C CYS A 223 -7.99 -5.16 -17.18
N GLY A 224 -8.58 -6.28 -17.60
CA GLY A 224 -9.16 -6.45 -18.94
C GLY A 224 -8.14 -6.59 -20.07
N GLN A 225 -6.85 -6.63 -19.76
CA GLN A 225 -5.76 -6.76 -20.72
C GLN A 225 -5.13 -8.15 -20.61
N ALA A 226 -4.79 -8.74 -21.76
CA ALA A 226 -4.04 -9.98 -21.81
C ALA A 226 -2.58 -9.71 -21.46
N ILE A 227 -2.07 -10.37 -20.42
CA ILE A 227 -0.71 -10.18 -19.91
C ILE A 227 -0.04 -11.54 -19.65
N GLN A 228 1.25 -11.62 -19.95
CA GLN A 228 2.06 -12.81 -19.61
C GLN A 228 2.32 -12.88 -18.10
N LEU A 229 2.35 -14.08 -17.54
CA LEU A 229 2.68 -14.27 -16.12
C LEU A 229 4.03 -13.65 -15.76
N GLY A 230 5.03 -13.75 -16.64
CA GLY A 230 6.33 -13.12 -16.42
C GLY A 230 6.23 -11.61 -16.19
N GLU A 231 5.46 -10.90 -17.03
CA GLU A 231 5.28 -9.46 -16.88
C GLU A 231 4.43 -9.09 -15.66
N LEU A 232 3.37 -9.88 -15.39
CA LEU A 232 2.48 -9.69 -14.26
C LEU A 232 3.26 -9.73 -12.92
N PHE A 233 4.04 -10.79 -12.72
CA PHE A 233 4.83 -11.00 -11.50
C PHE A 233 6.11 -10.16 -11.44
N SER A 234 6.52 -9.57 -12.56
CA SER A 234 7.69 -8.69 -12.61
C SER A 234 7.35 -7.24 -12.27
N LYS A 235 6.17 -6.74 -12.67
CA LYS A 235 5.82 -5.31 -12.57
C LYS A 235 4.68 -4.99 -11.60
N TYR A 236 3.77 -5.93 -11.33
CA TYR A 236 2.51 -5.61 -10.64
C TYR A 236 2.34 -6.29 -9.28
N LEU A 237 3.09 -7.37 -9.02
CA LEU A 237 2.98 -8.14 -7.78
C LEU A 237 4.33 -8.20 -7.08
N ASP A 238 4.33 -7.89 -5.79
CA ASP A 238 5.50 -8.08 -4.95
C ASP A 238 5.58 -9.55 -4.53
N ILE A 239 6.56 -10.26 -5.08
CA ILE A 239 6.88 -11.65 -4.75
C ILE A 239 8.13 -11.76 -3.87
N THR A 240 8.64 -10.64 -3.38
CA THR A 240 9.87 -10.54 -2.57
C THR A 240 9.61 -10.21 -1.11
N ALA A 241 8.45 -9.60 -0.82
CA ALA A 241 7.99 -9.37 0.54
C ALA A 241 7.62 -10.67 1.26
N ILE A 242 7.71 -10.65 2.59
CA ILE A 242 7.16 -11.72 3.44
C ILE A 242 5.63 -11.72 3.27
N PRO A 243 5.01 -12.87 2.98
CA PRO A 243 3.56 -12.95 2.86
C PRO A 243 2.85 -12.55 4.16
N GLY A 244 1.99 -11.54 4.07
CA GLY A 244 1.06 -11.14 5.14
C GLY A 244 -0.16 -12.04 5.29
#